data_AF-A0A182EQ65-F1
#
_entry.id   AF-A0A182EQ65-F1
#
_cell.length_a   1.000
_cell.length_b   1.000
_cell.length_c   1.000
_cell.angle_alpha   90.00
_cell.angle_beta   90.00
_cell.angle_gamma   90.00
#
_symmetry.space_group_name_H-M   'P 1'
#
loop_
_entity.id
_entity.type
_entity.pdbx_description
1 polymer ?
#
loop_
_entity_poly.entity_id
_entity_poly.type
_entity_poly.pdbx_seq_one_letter_code
_entity_poly.pdbx_strand_id
1 'polypeptide(L)'
;MRCVTYETQQIVCGNMSSYLLPYIEEAITNERSTLALMTSNELYWLLTRDAERIRLNQREYEDSACQRFQVVLRWIQFQEKNYQIYGTHMHDVQSTIFAKAIRLFSCVQFEHMRPETRRHFINYLHSLPNELFLQAARPYLPEVH
;
A
#
# COMPACT_ATOMS: atom_id res chain seq x y z
N MET A 1 -14.27 12.32 -22.32
CA MET A 1 -13.61 12.14 -21.01
C MET A 1 -13.30 13.51 -20.43
N ARG A 2 -14.00 13.94 -19.37
CA ARG A 2 -13.62 15.15 -18.64
C ARG A 2 -12.50 14.75 -17.68
N CYS A 3 -11.27 15.17 -17.98
CA CYS A 3 -10.14 14.98 -17.07
C CYS A 3 -10.50 15.60 -15.71
N VAL A 4 -10.25 14.87 -14.63
CA VAL A 4 -10.33 15.39 -13.27
C VAL A 4 -9.41 16.60 -13.20
N THR A 5 -9.97 17.78 -12.92
CA THR A 5 -9.16 19.01 -12.85
C THR A 5 -8.23 18.92 -11.63
N TYR A 6 -7.06 19.55 -11.72
CA TYR A 6 -6.12 19.67 -10.61
C TYR A 6 -6.79 20.18 -9.32
N GLU A 7 -7.73 21.11 -9.46
CA GLU A 7 -8.55 21.64 -8.38
C GLU A 7 -9.45 20.59 -7.73
N THR A 8 -10.07 19.71 -8.53
CA THR A 8 -10.87 18.59 -8.01
C THR A 8 -9.99 17.58 -7.26
N GLN A 9 -8.77 17.32 -7.75
CA GLN A 9 -7.80 16.48 -7.05
C GLN A 9 -7.37 17.10 -5.72
N GLN A 10 -7.14 18.42 -5.67
CA GLN A 10 -6.80 19.12 -4.43
C GLN A 10 -7.94 19.09 -3.40
N ILE A 11 -9.19 19.29 -3.83
CA ILE A 11 -10.36 19.21 -2.94
C ILE A 11 -10.55 17.80 -2.40
N VAL A 12 -10.45 16.78 -3.27
CA VAL A 12 -10.54 15.37 -2.85
C VAL A 12 -9.40 15.01 -1.90
N CYS A 13 -8.16 15.44 -2.19
CA CYS A 13 -7.04 15.28 -1.28
C CYS A 13 -7.30 15.99 0.06
N GLY A 14 -7.76 17.24 0.04
CA GLY A 14 -8.09 18.03 1.23
C GLY A 14 -9.18 17.40 2.10
N ASN A 15 -10.19 16.80 1.49
CA ASN A 15 -11.21 16.05 2.21
C ASN A 15 -10.64 14.74 2.76
N MET A 16 -9.84 14.02 1.98
CA MET A 16 -9.19 12.79 2.44
C MET A 16 -8.33 13.00 3.68
N SER A 17 -7.61 14.13 3.82
CA SER A 17 -6.80 14.42 5.03
C SER A 17 -7.56 14.23 6.33
N SER A 18 -8.80 14.72 6.36
CA SER A 18 -9.63 14.76 7.56
C SER A 18 -10.20 13.37 7.90
N TYR A 19 -10.19 12.45 6.94
CA TYR A 19 -10.78 11.11 7.05
C TYR A 19 -9.77 9.98 6.76
N LEU A 20 -8.47 10.27 6.73
CA LEU A 20 -7.42 9.29 6.41
C LEU A 20 -7.49 8.04 7.29
N LEU A 21 -7.64 8.23 8.61
CA LEU A 21 -7.67 7.13 9.57
C LEU A 21 -8.88 6.20 9.34
N PRO A 22 -10.13 6.71 9.28
CA PRO A 22 -11.29 5.89 8.91
C PRO A 22 -11.11 5.08 7.62
N TYR A 23 -10.54 5.68 6.57
CA TYR A 23 -10.31 4.98 5.31
C TYR A 23 -9.28 3.86 5.43
N ILE A 24 -8.17 4.09 6.14
CA ILE A 24 -7.14 3.08 6.39
C ILE A 24 -7.72 1.92 7.22
N GLU A 25 -8.49 2.21 8.27
CA GLU A 25 -9.16 1.19 9.09
C GLU A 25 -10.19 0.38 8.28
N GLU A 26 -10.99 1.03 7.44
CA GLU A 26 -11.92 0.35 6.54
C GLU A 26 -11.19 -0.57 5.57
N ALA A 27 -10.04 -0.16 5.04
CA ALA A 27 -9.26 -0.98 4.12
C ALA A 27 -8.62 -2.19 4.78
N ILE A 28 -8.18 -2.05 6.03
CA ILE A 28 -7.64 -3.15 6.83
C ILE A 28 -8.73 -4.16 7.20
N THR A 29 -9.99 -3.74 7.30
CA THR A 29 -11.08 -4.65 7.68
C THR A 29 -11.79 -5.25 6.47
N ASN A 30 -11.98 -4.48 5.40
CA ASN A 30 -12.81 -4.83 4.26
C ASN A 30 -12.02 -4.94 2.95
N GLU A 31 -12.03 -6.12 2.35
CA GLU A 31 -11.42 -6.38 1.03
C GLU A 31 -12.09 -5.60 -0.11
N ARG A 32 -13.37 -5.23 0.04
CA ARG A 32 -14.12 -4.39 -0.91
C ARG A 32 -14.20 -2.92 -0.51
N SER A 33 -13.35 -2.48 0.41
CA SER A 33 -13.28 -1.06 0.81
C SER A 33 -13.05 -0.14 -0.39
N THR A 34 -13.47 1.11 -0.28
CA THR A 34 -13.25 2.12 -1.33
C THR A 34 -11.76 2.27 -1.65
N LEU A 35 -10.87 2.10 -0.67
CA LEU A 35 -9.42 2.14 -0.88
C LEU A 35 -8.90 0.98 -1.74
N ALA A 36 -9.49 -0.22 -1.64
CA ALA A 36 -9.11 -1.35 -2.49
C ALA A 36 -9.47 -1.12 -3.97
N LEU A 37 -10.50 -0.29 -4.22
CA LEU A 37 -10.96 0.11 -5.56
C LEU A 37 -10.19 1.32 -6.13
N MET A 38 -9.35 1.99 -5.33
CA MET A 38 -8.53 3.10 -5.81
C MET A 38 -7.49 2.65 -6.83
N THR A 39 -7.13 3.56 -7.72
CA THR A 39 -5.96 3.38 -8.56
C THR A 39 -4.68 3.42 -7.70
N SER A 40 -3.59 2.82 -8.21
CA SER A 40 -2.29 2.86 -7.52
C SER A 40 -1.80 4.29 -7.24
N ASN A 41 -2.12 5.25 -8.10
CA ASN A 41 -1.75 6.66 -7.91
C ASN A 41 -2.52 7.30 -6.75
N GLU A 42 -3.84 7.08 -6.67
CA GLU A 42 -4.68 7.61 -5.59
C GLU A 42 -4.25 7.02 -4.25
N LEU A 43 -4.03 5.70 -4.21
CA LEU A 43 -3.56 5.03 -3.00
C LEU A 43 -2.17 5.53 -2.59
N TYR A 44 -1.25 5.71 -3.54
CA TYR A 44 0.07 6.25 -3.25
C TYR A 44 0.01 7.64 -2.60
N TRP A 45 -0.80 8.55 -3.13
CA TRP A 45 -0.97 9.89 -2.56
C TRP A 45 -1.54 9.82 -1.14
N LEU A 46 -2.53 8.96 -0.93
CA LEU A 46 -3.15 8.76 0.38
C LEU A 46 -2.15 8.25 1.42
N LEU A 47 -1.37 7.21 1.07
CA LEU A 47 -0.39 6.61 1.98
C LEU A 47 0.81 7.51 2.22
N THR A 48 1.29 8.24 1.21
CA THR A 48 2.35 9.24 1.36
C THR A 48 1.93 10.33 2.33
N ARG A 49 0.68 10.79 2.22
CA ARG A 49 0.16 11.79 3.14
C ARG A 49 0.04 11.28 4.57
N ASP A 50 -0.37 10.03 4.76
CA ASP A 50 -0.37 9.42 6.10
C ASP A 50 1.05 9.25 6.67
N ALA A 51 2.02 8.93 5.82
CA ALA A 51 3.45 8.82 6.17
C ALA A 51 4.07 10.16 6.62
N GLU A 52 3.57 11.28 6.12
CA GLU A 52 4.01 12.63 6.51
C GLU A 52 3.36 13.14 7.82
N ARG A 53 2.37 12.43 8.39
CA ARG A 53 1.70 12.88 9.62
C ARG A 53 2.63 12.77 10.81
N ILE A 54 2.73 13.87 11.57
CA ILE A 54 3.43 13.90 12.86
C ILE A 54 2.69 13.02 13.86
N ARG A 55 3.43 12.12 14.52
CA ARG A 55 2.91 11.25 15.59
C ARG A 55 3.56 11.58 16.92
N LEU A 56 2.89 11.23 18.01
CA LEU A 56 3.32 11.65 19.34
C LEU A 56 4.45 10.79 19.91
N ASN A 57 4.58 9.55 19.45
CA ASN A 57 5.55 8.60 19.98
C ASN A 57 5.91 7.53 18.94
N GLN A 58 7.01 6.81 19.21
CA GLN A 58 7.53 5.76 18.33
C GLN A 58 6.51 4.63 18.08
N ARG A 59 5.66 4.32 19.08
CA ARG A 59 4.64 3.29 18.95
C ARG A 59 3.58 3.67 17.91
N GLU A 60 3.12 4.90 17.91
CA GLU A 60 2.19 5.40 16.89
C GLU A 60 2.80 5.42 15.48
N TYR A 61 4.10 5.71 15.38
CA TYR A 61 4.82 5.60 14.10
C TYR A 61 4.85 4.16 13.61
N GLU A 62 5.19 3.20 14.49
CA GLU A 62 5.20 1.77 14.16
C GLU A 62 3.80 1.26 13.80
N ASP A 63 2.78 1.60 14.60
CA ASP A 63 1.40 1.15 14.39
C ASP A 63 0.89 1.60 13.02
N SER A 64 1.20 2.82 12.58
CA SER A 64 0.78 3.26 11.25
C SER A 64 1.65 2.81 10.11
N ALA A 65 2.95 2.57 10.32
CA ALA A 65 3.73 1.85 9.34
C ALA A 65 3.11 0.45 9.10
N CYS A 66 2.69 -0.25 10.16
CA CYS A 66 1.99 -1.53 10.07
C CYS A 66 0.65 -1.42 9.33
N GLN A 67 -0.15 -0.40 9.64
CA GLN A 67 -1.42 -0.15 8.95
C GLN A 67 -1.21 0.09 7.46
N ARG A 68 -0.25 0.95 7.07
CA ARG A 68 0.08 1.21 5.66
C ARG A 68 0.52 -0.07 4.96
N PHE A 69 1.36 -0.88 5.59
CA PHE A 69 1.77 -2.18 5.04
C PHE A 69 0.57 -3.11 4.77
N GLN A 70 -0.37 -3.21 5.72
CA GLN A 70 -1.59 -4.01 5.56
C GLN A 70 -2.47 -3.50 4.41
N VAL A 71 -2.63 -2.19 4.27
CA VAL A 71 -3.38 -1.58 3.16
C VAL A 71 -2.72 -1.90 1.82
N VAL A 72 -1.39 -1.74 1.71
CA VAL A 72 -0.64 -2.05 0.49
C VAL A 72 -0.82 -3.52 0.09
N LEU A 73 -0.64 -4.45 1.03
CA LEU A 73 -0.81 -5.87 0.76
C LEU A 73 -2.22 -6.23 0.31
N ARG A 74 -3.24 -5.69 0.97
CA ARG A 74 -4.64 -5.94 0.60
C ARG A 74 -4.95 -5.41 -0.79
N TRP A 75 -4.48 -4.20 -1.11
CA TRP A 75 -4.65 -3.64 -2.43
C TRP A 75 -3.99 -4.52 -3.49
N ILE A 76 -2.75 -4.94 -3.26
CA ILE A 76 -2.02 -5.84 -4.16
C ILE A 76 -2.78 -7.16 -4.40
N GLN A 77 -3.23 -7.81 -3.33
CA GLN A 77 -3.99 -9.07 -3.41
C GLN A 77 -5.30 -8.90 -4.17
N PHE A 78 -6.01 -7.79 -3.93
CA PHE A 78 -7.25 -7.48 -4.63
C PHE A 78 -7.01 -7.29 -6.14
N GLN A 79 -5.96 -6.55 -6.51
CA GLN A 79 -5.59 -6.38 -7.92
C GLN A 79 -5.21 -7.72 -8.56
N GLU A 80 -4.38 -8.54 -7.89
CA GLU A 80 -3.99 -9.86 -8.38
C GLU A 80 -5.20 -10.77 -8.65
N LYS A 81 -6.16 -10.82 -7.71
CA LYS A 81 -7.42 -11.55 -7.90
C LYS A 81 -8.20 -11.07 -9.12
N ASN A 82 -8.34 -9.75 -9.29
CA ASN A 82 -9.03 -9.20 -10.45
C ASN A 82 -8.31 -9.58 -11.75
N TYR A 83 -6.98 -9.48 -11.81
CA TYR A 83 -6.22 -9.84 -13.01
C TYR A 83 -6.32 -11.33 -13.35
N GLN A 84 -6.29 -12.23 -12.35
CA GLN A 84 -6.50 -13.66 -12.55
C GLN A 84 -7.88 -13.96 -13.17
N ILE A 85 -8.92 -13.21 -12.79
CA ILE A 85 -10.28 -13.36 -13.32
C ILE A 85 -10.38 -12.90 -14.79
N TYR A 86 -9.65 -11.86 -15.19
CA TYR A 86 -9.76 -11.26 -16.54
C TYR A 86 -8.81 -11.84 -17.60
N GLY A 87 -8.04 -12.88 -17.28
CA GLY A 87 -7.43 -13.80 -18.26
C GLY A 87 -6.58 -13.18 -19.38
N THR A 88 -5.75 -12.17 -19.11
CA THR A 88 -4.94 -11.48 -20.14
C THR A 88 -3.44 -11.49 -19.84
N HIS A 89 -2.64 -11.44 -20.91
CA HIS A 89 -1.21 -11.75 -21.02
C HIS A 89 -0.34 -11.43 -19.78
N MET A 90 0.28 -12.48 -19.25
CA MET A 90 0.87 -12.53 -17.90
C MET A 90 2.12 -11.66 -17.70
N HIS A 91 2.92 -11.36 -18.74
CA HIS A 91 4.23 -10.71 -18.53
C HIS A 91 4.15 -9.18 -18.33
N ASP A 92 3.45 -8.44 -19.19
CA ASP A 92 3.35 -6.97 -19.08
C ASP A 92 2.51 -6.54 -17.87
N VAL A 93 1.52 -7.36 -17.49
CA VAL A 93 0.70 -7.14 -16.30
C VAL A 93 1.53 -7.35 -15.03
N GLN A 94 2.40 -8.35 -14.99
CA GLN A 94 3.31 -8.57 -13.85
C GLN A 94 4.33 -7.44 -13.68
N SER A 95 4.92 -6.92 -14.75
CA SER A 95 5.90 -5.81 -14.65
C SER A 95 5.24 -4.52 -14.13
N THR A 96 4.02 -4.23 -14.58
CA THR A 96 3.27 -3.06 -14.13
C THR A 96 2.78 -3.20 -12.69
N ILE A 97 2.35 -4.39 -12.25
CA ILE A 97 2.00 -4.66 -10.85
C ILE A 97 3.25 -4.52 -9.96
N PHE A 98 4.39 -5.05 -10.39
CA PHE A 98 5.65 -4.96 -9.65
C PHE A 98 6.08 -3.51 -9.43
N ALA A 99 6.07 -2.68 -10.48
CA ALA A 99 6.41 -1.27 -10.36
C ALA A 99 5.46 -0.51 -9.42
N LYS A 100 4.15 -0.81 -9.48
CA LYS A 100 3.14 -0.25 -8.56
C LYS A 100 3.39 -0.70 -7.12
N ALA A 101 3.72 -1.97 -6.89
CA ALA A 101 4.02 -2.51 -5.58
C ALA A 101 5.26 -1.85 -4.96
N ILE A 102 6.36 -1.70 -5.71
CA ILE A 102 7.57 -0.98 -5.25
C ILE A 102 7.21 0.42 -4.77
N ARG A 103 6.42 1.14 -5.56
CA ARG A 103 6.02 2.52 -5.25
C ARG A 103 5.11 2.58 -4.02
N LEU A 104 4.21 1.62 -3.84
CA LEU A 104 3.36 1.59 -2.65
C LEU A 104 4.15 1.20 -1.39
N PHE A 105 5.11 0.27 -1.50
CA PHE A 105 5.98 -0.10 -0.39
C PHE A 105 6.87 1.06 0.09
N SER A 106 7.24 2.00 -0.79
CA SER A 106 8.00 3.19 -0.36
C SER A 106 7.23 4.07 0.64
N CYS A 107 5.89 4.00 0.66
CA CYS A 107 5.07 4.78 1.59
C CYS A 107 4.95 4.16 2.98
N VAL A 108 5.41 2.91 3.16
CA VAL A 108 5.21 2.18 4.42
C VAL A 108 6.03 2.78 5.57
N GLN A 109 7.24 3.30 5.28
CA GLN A 109 8.24 3.73 6.26
C GLN A 109 8.65 2.60 7.20
N PHE A 110 9.25 1.54 6.64
CA PHE A 110 9.70 0.36 7.38
C PHE A 110 10.77 0.68 8.46
N GLU A 111 11.47 1.79 8.31
CA GLU A 111 12.40 2.35 9.30
C GLU A 111 11.75 2.65 10.65
N HIS A 112 10.44 2.88 10.69
CA HIS A 112 9.70 3.11 11.93
C HIS A 112 9.26 1.83 12.64
N MET A 113 9.33 0.68 11.97
CA MET A 113 8.99 -0.62 12.56
C MET A 113 10.15 -1.15 13.39
N ARG A 114 9.84 -1.91 14.45
CA ARG A 114 10.86 -2.69 15.13
C ARG A 114 11.36 -3.85 14.25
N PRO A 115 12.61 -4.31 14.45
CA PRO A 115 13.15 -5.45 13.69
C PRO A 115 12.28 -6.70 13.76
N GLU A 116 11.67 -6.98 14.91
CA GLU A 116 10.78 -8.15 15.11
C GLU A 116 9.53 -8.02 14.24
N THR A 117 8.93 -6.83 14.21
CA THR A 117 7.76 -6.50 13.38
C THR A 117 8.09 -6.62 11.89
N ARG A 118 9.22 -6.06 11.45
CA ARG A 118 9.70 -6.25 10.07
C ARG A 118 9.89 -7.72 9.73
N ARG A 119 10.49 -8.50 10.63
CA ARG A 119 10.69 -9.94 10.43
C ARG A 119 9.37 -10.70 10.32
N HIS A 120 8.33 -10.31 11.06
CA HIS A 120 6.99 -10.87 10.87
C HIS A 120 6.44 -10.58 9.47
N PHE A 121 6.61 -9.37 8.96
CA PHE A 121 6.18 -9.01 7.60
C PHE A 121 6.99 -9.67 6.50
N ILE A 122 8.29 -9.83 6.69
CA ILE A 122 9.16 -10.60 5.80
C ILE A 122 8.69 -12.05 5.74
N ASN A 123 8.47 -12.69 6.89
CA ASN A 123 7.96 -14.07 6.94
C ASN A 123 6.58 -14.21 6.27
N TYR A 124 5.73 -13.20 6.40
CA TYR A 124 4.46 -13.15 5.68
C TYR A 124 4.66 -13.04 4.16
N LEU A 125 5.53 -12.14 3.70
CA LEU A 125 5.84 -12.00 2.28
C LEU A 125 6.43 -13.30 1.69
N HIS A 126 7.25 -14.02 2.45
CA HIS A 126 7.77 -15.34 2.07
C HIS A 126 6.71 -16.44 1.98
N SER A 127 5.60 -16.32 2.72
CA SER A 127 4.52 -17.31 2.66
C SER A 127 3.53 -17.05 1.52
N LEU A 128 3.66 -15.92 0.82
CA LEU A 128 2.86 -15.63 -0.36
C LEU A 128 3.33 -16.47 -1.55
N PRO A 129 2.40 -16.96 -2.39
CA PRO A 129 2.74 -17.78 -3.57
C PRO A 129 3.46 -16.98 -4.66
N ASN A 130 3.43 -15.65 -4.59
CA ASN A 130 4.00 -14.76 -5.60
C ASN A 130 5.23 -14.03 -5.03
N GLU A 131 6.42 -14.45 -5.46
CA GLU A 131 7.70 -13.88 -5.01
C GLU A 131 7.91 -12.42 -5.43
N LEU A 132 7.14 -11.90 -6.38
CA LEU A 132 7.26 -10.52 -6.86
C LEU A 132 7.07 -9.51 -5.73
N PHE A 133 6.21 -9.80 -4.75
CA PHE A 133 5.96 -8.87 -3.64
C PHE A 133 7.11 -8.81 -2.66
N LEU A 134 7.75 -9.95 -2.40
CA LEU A 134 8.99 -10.00 -1.62
C LEU A 134 10.09 -9.22 -2.33
N GLN A 135 10.26 -9.43 -3.64
CA GLN A 135 11.23 -8.70 -4.46
C GLN A 135 10.94 -7.18 -4.48
N ALA A 136 9.67 -6.78 -4.53
CA ALA A 136 9.26 -5.38 -4.54
C ALA A 136 9.51 -4.69 -3.19
N ALA A 137 9.41 -5.42 -2.08
CA ALA A 137 9.67 -4.91 -0.73
C ALA A 137 11.16 -4.90 -0.36
N ARG A 138 11.99 -5.71 -1.03
CA ARG A 138 13.44 -5.87 -0.77
C ARG A 138 14.22 -4.55 -0.64
N PRO A 139 14.00 -3.50 -1.46
CA PRO A 139 14.72 -2.24 -1.30
C PRO A 139 14.50 -1.55 0.05
N TYR A 140 13.39 -1.86 0.73
CA TYR A 140 12.98 -1.22 1.98
C TYR A 140 13.13 -2.13 3.20
N LEU A 141 13.42 -3.42 2.97
CA LEU A 141 13.59 -4.44 3.98
C LEU A 141 14.98 -5.08 3.82
N PRO A 142 16.03 -4.44 4.36
CA PRO A 142 17.40 -4.92 4.19
C PRO A 142 17.64 -6.32 4.76
N GLU A 143 16.75 -6.79 5.66
CA GLU A 143 16.82 -8.13 6.24
C GLU A 143 16.32 -9.25 5.29
N VAL A 144 15.81 -8.91 4.10
CA VAL A 144 15.40 -9.87 3.06
C VAL A 144 16.64 -10.29 2.26
N HIS A 145 17.20 -11.45 2.60
CA HIS A 145 18.33 -12.06 1.91
C HIS A 145 17.90 -13.15 0.94
#